data_AF-A0A7X7TWQ1-F1
#
_entry.id   AF-A0A7X7TWQ1-F1
#
_cell.length_a   1.000
_cell.length_b   1.000
_cell.length_c   1.000
_cell.angle_alpha   90.00
_cell.angle_beta   90.00
_cell.angle_gamma   90.00
#
_symmetry.space_group_name_H-M   'P 1'
#
loop_
_entity.id
_entity.type
_entity.pdbx_description
1 polymer ?
#
loop_
_entity_poly.entity_id
_entity_poly.type
_entity_poly.pdbx_seq_one_letter_code
_entity_poly.pdbx_strand_id
1 'polypeptide(L)'
;MFELLVIFFLNSLYGVEVSSCERQNNLFSVSFNNSFKIANIGYDGSIRLPYDVYGKKKFMDIFIYSRDAYSRIESALKNCSFDISKTFEKPDYKIFDIKKLKSQKRIANAVISFDDDINIVFGVVKKNNYYIIYPPDNFEFIDDEFKKQLYYYISNYFYSEER
;
A
#
# COMPACT_ATOMS: atom_id res chain seq x y z
N MET A 1 -14.03 -38.73 21.60
CA MET A 1 -14.18 -37.27 21.83
C MET A 1 -13.05 -36.63 21.05
N PHE A 2 -13.34 -36.07 19.87
CA PHE A 2 -12.31 -35.48 19.01
C PHE A 2 -12.12 -34.03 19.44
N GLU A 3 -10.94 -33.70 19.96
CA GLU A 3 -10.53 -32.31 20.18
C GLU A 3 -10.30 -31.66 18.82
N LEU A 4 -11.16 -30.72 18.47
CA LEU A 4 -10.99 -29.88 17.30
C LEU A 4 -9.91 -28.84 17.64
N LEU A 5 -8.66 -29.12 17.25
CA LEU A 5 -7.57 -28.16 17.33
C LEU A 5 -7.76 -27.12 16.22
N VAL A 6 -8.43 -26.01 16.55
CA VAL A 6 -8.55 -24.85 15.65
C VAL A 6 -7.27 -24.02 15.77
N ILE A 7 -6.33 -24.24 14.86
CA ILE A 7 -5.15 -23.39 14.72
C ILE A 7 -5.60 -22.14 13.94
N PHE A 8 -5.81 -21.03 14.64
CA PHE A 8 -5.84 -19.73 13.99
C PHE A 8 -4.41 -19.41 13.56
N PHE A 9 -4.14 -19.45 12.27
CA PHE A 9 -2.99 -18.75 11.73
C PHE A 9 -3.26 -17.25 11.97
N LEU A 10 -2.70 -16.72 13.06
CA LEU A 10 -2.57 -15.29 13.28
C LEU A 10 -1.61 -14.78 12.18
N ASN A 11 -2.13 -14.61 10.97
CA ASN A 11 -1.42 -13.92 9.92
C ASN A 11 -1.28 -12.48 10.41
N SER A 12 -0.06 -12.16 10.87
CA SER A 12 0.34 -10.88 11.44
C SER A 12 -0.43 -10.45 12.72
N LEU A 13 0.27 -10.44 13.86
CA LEU A 13 -0.16 -9.71 15.07
C LEU A 13 0.10 -8.20 14.95
N TYR A 14 0.67 -7.73 13.84
CA TYR A 14 1.21 -6.39 13.68
C TYR A 14 0.62 -5.73 12.43
N GLY A 15 -0.31 -4.80 12.64
CA GLY A 15 -0.78 -3.94 11.56
C GLY A 15 0.30 -2.95 11.11
N VAL A 16 0.08 -2.29 9.97
CA VAL A 16 1.01 -1.24 9.50
C VAL A 16 1.23 -0.18 10.59
N GLU A 17 2.49 0.14 10.84
CA GLU A 17 2.92 1.06 11.88
C GLU A 17 3.38 2.38 11.26
N VAL A 18 2.89 3.50 11.79
CA VAL A 18 3.35 4.82 11.34
C VAL A 18 4.75 5.07 11.91
N SER A 19 5.74 5.21 11.03
CA SER A 19 7.14 5.42 11.42
C SER A 19 7.55 6.89 11.37
N SER A 20 6.98 7.69 10.48
CA SER A 20 7.17 9.14 10.48
C SER A 20 5.96 9.88 9.94
N CYS A 21 5.84 11.16 10.33
CA CYS A 21 4.83 12.05 9.81
C CYS A 21 5.42 13.45 9.60
N GLU A 22 5.35 13.92 8.36
CA GLU A 22 5.81 15.25 7.95
C GLU A 22 4.62 16.09 7.49
N ARG A 23 4.59 17.37 7.88
CA ARG A 23 3.55 18.31 7.48
C ARG A 23 4.11 19.38 6.56
N GLN A 24 3.48 19.56 5.40
CA GLN A 24 3.74 20.66 4.47
C GLN A 24 2.42 21.40 4.18
N ASN A 25 2.29 22.62 4.69
CA ASN A 25 1.04 23.40 4.67
C ASN A 25 -0.12 22.63 5.33
N ASN A 26 -1.16 22.28 4.56
CA ASN A 26 -2.34 21.51 4.99
C ASN A 26 -2.30 20.05 4.50
N LEU A 27 -1.15 19.61 4.00
CA LEU A 27 -0.93 18.25 3.53
C LEU A 27 0.11 17.56 4.39
N PHE A 28 0.00 16.24 4.45
CA PHE A 28 0.80 15.37 5.28
C PHE A 28 1.41 14.25 4.45
N SER A 29 2.64 13.88 4.80
CA SER A 29 3.31 12.70 4.30
C SER A 29 3.54 11.75 5.46
N VAL A 30 3.03 10.52 5.34
CA VAL A 30 3.10 9.53 6.41
C VAL A 30 3.89 8.33 5.91
N SER A 31 4.94 7.97 6.65
CA SER A 31 5.76 6.79 6.40
C SER A 31 5.28 5.63 7.26
N PHE A 32 5.35 4.42 6.71
CA PHE A 32 4.90 3.19 7.34
C PHE A 32 6.05 2.19 7.40
N ASN A 33 6.32 1.67 8.60
CA ASN A 33 7.32 0.63 8.86
C ASN A 33 8.72 0.91 8.26
N ASN A 34 9.06 2.18 8.02
CA ASN A 34 10.22 2.61 7.22
C ASN A 34 10.34 1.93 5.83
N SER A 35 9.23 1.42 5.30
CA SER A 35 9.18 0.65 4.06
C SER A 35 8.62 1.49 2.91
N PHE A 36 7.55 2.25 3.16
CA PHE A 36 6.92 3.12 2.17
C PHE A 36 6.30 4.37 2.80
N LYS A 37 5.95 5.34 1.97
CA LYS A 37 5.36 6.62 2.32
C LYS A 37 4.15 6.91 1.45
N ILE A 38 3.12 7.48 2.07
CA ILE A 38 1.97 8.05 1.37
C ILE A 38 2.02 9.57 1.56
N ALA A 39 2.14 10.31 0.45
CA ALA A 39 2.22 11.75 0.42
C ALA A 39 0.84 12.40 0.17
N ASN A 40 0.77 13.72 0.40
CA ASN A 40 -0.41 14.54 0.07
C ASN A 40 -1.71 14.10 0.76
N ILE A 41 -1.63 13.51 1.95
CA ILE A 41 -2.79 13.21 2.78
C ILE A 41 -3.34 14.53 3.33
N GLY A 42 -4.64 14.76 3.22
CA GLY A 42 -5.31 15.91 3.84
C GLY A 42 -5.94 15.53 5.19
N TYR A 43 -6.06 16.50 6.10
CA TYR A 43 -6.78 16.33 7.37
C TYR A 43 -7.56 17.58 7.76
N ASP A 44 -8.87 17.44 7.88
CA ASP A 44 -9.82 18.48 8.31
C ASP A 44 -10.94 17.89 9.19
N GLY A 45 -10.54 17.19 10.25
CA GLY A 45 -11.44 16.44 11.13
C GLY A 45 -11.76 15.03 10.61
N SER A 46 -11.31 14.70 9.40
CA SER A 46 -11.28 13.33 8.86
C SER A 46 -10.08 13.16 7.94
N ILE A 47 -9.59 11.93 7.79
CA ILE A 47 -8.51 11.61 6.85
C ILE A 47 -9.03 11.71 5.42
N ARG A 48 -8.37 12.51 4.58
CA ARG A 48 -8.59 12.56 3.13
C ARG A 48 -7.37 12.00 2.43
N LEU A 49 -7.51 10.78 1.90
CA LEU A 49 -6.47 10.14 1.12
C LEU A 49 -6.26 10.86 -0.22
N PRO A 50 -5.02 10.89 -0.73
CA PRO A 50 -4.73 11.47 -2.02
C PRO A 50 -5.39 10.65 -3.14
N TYR A 51 -5.54 11.28 -4.30
CA TYR A 51 -6.04 10.65 -5.51
C TYR A 51 -5.20 11.10 -6.71
N ASP A 52 -5.09 10.24 -7.71
CA ASP A 52 -4.44 10.57 -8.96
C ASP A 52 -5.45 11.24 -9.92
N VAL A 53 -4.97 12.14 -10.76
CA VAL A 53 -5.81 12.85 -11.74
C VAL A 53 -5.33 12.53 -13.15
N TYR A 54 -6.23 11.98 -13.96
CA TYR A 54 -5.98 11.78 -15.39
C TYR A 54 -7.12 12.35 -16.23
N GLY A 55 -6.82 13.42 -16.97
CA GLY A 55 -7.82 14.21 -17.68
C GLY A 55 -8.85 14.83 -16.72
N LYS A 56 -10.13 14.48 -16.90
CA LYS A 56 -11.23 14.94 -16.03
C LYS A 56 -11.63 13.96 -14.93
N LYS A 57 -10.90 12.84 -14.78
CA LYS A 57 -11.24 11.75 -13.84
C LYS A 57 -10.26 11.72 -12.67
N LYS A 58 -10.80 11.41 -11.48
CA LYS A 58 -10.05 11.15 -10.26
C LYS A 58 -10.01 9.64 -10.02
N PHE A 59 -8.85 9.15 -9.59
CA PHE A 59 -8.62 7.75 -9.29
C PHE A 59 -8.19 7.63 -7.84
N MET A 60 -9.01 6.91 -7.06
CA MET A 60 -8.66 6.55 -5.69
C MET A 60 -7.88 5.26 -5.75
N ASP A 61 -6.57 5.35 -5.55
CA ASP A 61 -5.64 4.23 -5.67
C ASP A 61 -5.07 3.81 -4.31
N ILE A 62 -5.45 4.49 -3.23
CA ILE A 62 -5.02 4.23 -1.86
C ILE A 62 -6.26 4.13 -0.97
N PHE A 63 -6.35 3.08 -0.18
CA PHE A 63 -7.49 2.78 0.69
C PHE A 63 -7.00 2.32 2.06
N ILE A 64 -7.59 2.86 3.13
CA ILE A 64 -7.43 2.32 4.48
C ILE A 64 -8.59 1.35 4.70
N TYR A 65 -8.29 0.06 4.87
CA TYR A 65 -9.27 -1.00 5.02
C TYR A 65 -9.60 -1.29 6.50
N SER A 66 -8.62 -1.10 7.37
CA SER A 66 -8.73 -1.38 8.80
C SER A 66 -9.10 -0.14 9.61
N ARG A 67 -10.03 -0.32 10.55
CA ARG A 67 -10.41 0.74 11.50
C ARG A 67 -9.23 1.12 12.39
N ASP A 68 -8.42 0.15 12.78
CA ASP A 68 -7.28 0.38 13.66
C ASP A 68 -6.19 1.16 12.92
N ALA A 69 -5.93 0.82 11.65
CA ALA A 69 -5.03 1.59 10.79
C ALA A 69 -5.53 3.03 10.63
N TYR A 70 -6.83 3.22 10.41
CA TYR A 70 -7.42 4.56 10.35
C TYR A 70 -7.15 5.35 11.64
N SER A 71 -7.40 4.76 12.80
CA SER A 71 -7.17 5.42 14.09
C SER A 71 -5.69 5.73 14.35
N ARG A 72 -4.76 4.84 13.95
CA ARG A 72 -3.31 5.09 14.05
C ARG A 72 -2.88 6.26 13.17
N ILE A 73 -3.31 6.27 11.91
CA ILE A 73 -3.02 7.35 10.97
C ILE A 73 -3.63 8.66 11.48
N GLU A 74 -4.89 8.64 11.93
CA GLU A 74 -5.56 9.85 12.41
C GLU A 74 -4.82 10.45 13.62
N SER A 75 -4.39 9.59 14.55
CA SER A 75 -3.60 10.00 15.71
C SER A 75 -2.25 10.59 15.32
N ALA A 76 -1.59 10.02 14.30
CA ALA A 76 -0.36 10.56 13.73
C ALA A 76 -0.57 11.92 13.08
N LEU A 77 -1.65 12.11 12.29
CA LEU A 77 -1.94 13.39 11.64
C LEU A 77 -2.26 14.50 12.64
N LYS A 78 -2.97 14.20 13.74
CA LYS A 78 -3.28 15.15 14.83
C LYS A 78 -2.03 15.72 15.51
N ASN A 79 -0.97 14.91 15.62
CA ASN A 79 0.28 15.24 16.31
C ASN A 79 1.49 15.24 15.37
N CYS A 80 1.26 15.47 14.08
CA CYS A 80 2.27 15.27 13.04
C CYS A 80 3.48 16.21 13.23
N SER A 81 4.65 15.79 12.74
CA SER A 81 6.02 16.33 12.91
C SER A 81 6.85 15.46 13.86
N PHE A 82 7.07 14.21 13.45
CA PHE A 82 7.89 13.28 14.18
C PHE A 82 8.55 12.27 13.23
N ASP A 83 9.66 11.70 13.70
CA ASP A 83 10.34 10.57 13.08
C ASP A 83 10.74 9.58 14.18
N ILE A 84 10.34 8.32 14.03
CA ILE A 84 10.54 7.29 15.03
C ILE A 84 11.78 6.47 14.65
N SER A 85 12.84 6.60 15.44
CA SER A 85 14.11 5.88 15.25
C SER A 85 14.08 4.39 15.67
N LYS A 86 12.90 3.76 15.68
CA LYS A 86 12.75 2.34 16.02
C LYS A 86 13.04 1.46 14.81
N THR A 87 13.48 0.25 15.08
CA THR A 87 13.46 -0.83 14.08
C THR A 87 12.01 -1.29 13.92
N PHE A 88 11.52 -1.28 12.69
CA PHE A 88 10.20 -1.76 12.33
C PHE A 88 10.33 -3.09 11.60
N GLU A 89 9.41 -4.02 11.84
CA GLU A 89 9.25 -5.16 10.95
C GLU A 89 8.67 -4.67 9.62
N LYS A 90 9.10 -5.26 8.51
CA LYS A 90 8.56 -4.94 7.19
C LYS A 90 7.10 -5.41 7.14
N PRO A 91 6.20 -4.64 6.51
CA PRO A 91 4.81 -5.03 6.41
C PRO A 91 4.68 -6.26 5.51
N ASP A 92 3.85 -7.21 5.91
CA ASP A 92 3.46 -8.32 5.05
C ASP A 92 2.65 -7.75 3.88
N TYR A 93 2.78 -8.39 2.71
CA TYR A 93 2.04 -7.97 1.53
C TYR A 93 1.45 -9.14 0.76
N LYS A 94 0.30 -8.89 0.11
CA LYS A 94 -0.35 -9.84 -0.80
C LYS A 94 -1.08 -9.14 -1.94
N ILE A 95 -1.24 -9.84 -3.06
CA ILE A 95 -2.21 -9.42 -4.08
C ILE A 95 -3.61 -9.74 -3.57
N PHE A 96 -4.37 -8.70 -3.26
CA PHE A 96 -5.75 -8.81 -2.78
C PHE A 96 -6.76 -8.98 -3.93
N ASP A 97 -6.58 -8.24 -5.02
CA ASP A 97 -7.46 -8.29 -6.18
C ASP A 97 -6.71 -7.90 -7.46
N ILE A 98 -7.21 -8.34 -8.62
CA ILE A 98 -6.67 -7.97 -9.92
C ILE A 98 -7.80 -7.60 -10.86
N LYS A 99 -7.78 -6.34 -11.29
CA LYS A 99 -8.68 -5.83 -12.32
C LYS A 99 -7.96 -5.79 -13.67
N LYS A 100 -8.21 -6.81 -14.50
CA LYS A 100 -7.72 -6.85 -15.89
C LYS A 100 -8.33 -5.69 -16.69
N LEU A 101 -7.50 -5.05 -17.52
CA LEU A 101 -7.87 -3.92 -18.36
C LEU A 101 -7.89 -4.36 -19.83
N LYS A 102 -8.70 -3.67 -20.65
CA LYS A 102 -8.76 -3.92 -22.10
C LYS A 102 -7.58 -3.31 -22.88
N SER A 103 -6.68 -2.59 -22.22
CA SER A 103 -5.56 -1.89 -22.86
C SER A 103 -4.42 -2.88 -23.17
N GLN A 104 -3.81 -2.73 -24.35
CA GLN A 104 -2.67 -3.55 -24.78
C GLN A 104 -1.37 -3.22 -24.04
N LYS A 105 -1.28 -2.03 -23.43
CA LYS A 105 -0.07 -1.58 -22.70
C LYS A 105 -0.21 -1.82 -21.20
N ARG A 106 -1.15 -1.12 -20.54
CA ARG A 106 -1.50 -1.34 -19.13
C ARG A 106 -2.55 -2.45 -19.08
N ILE A 107 -2.12 -3.65 -18.72
CA ILE A 107 -2.94 -4.85 -18.82
C ILE A 107 -3.80 -5.10 -17.58
N ALA A 108 -3.41 -4.55 -16.44
CA ALA A 108 -4.14 -4.75 -15.19
C ALA A 108 -3.87 -3.63 -14.17
N ASN A 109 -4.75 -3.58 -13.17
CA ASN A 109 -4.52 -2.96 -11.89
C ASN A 109 -4.47 -4.07 -10.84
N ALA A 110 -3.37 -4.20 -10.11
CA ALA A 110 -3.21 -5.12 -9.00
C ALA A 110 -3.43 -4.35 -7.69
N VAL A 111 -4.37 -4.78 -6.87
CA VAL A 111 -4.60 -4.25 -5.53
C VAL A 111 -3.68 -5.01 -4.58
N ILE A 112 -2.70 -4.31 -4.03
CA ILE A 112 -1.75 -4.85 -3.06
C ILE A 112 -2.19 -4.44 -1.67
N SER A 113 -2.35 -5.43 -0.80
CA SER A 113 -2.68 -5.20 0.61
C SER A 113 -1.41 -5.31 1.45
N PHE A 114 -1.21 -4.35 2.35
CA PHE A 114 -0.15 -4.32 3.35
C PHE A 114 -0.75 -4.55 4.73
N ASP A 115 -0.34 -5.64 5.41
CA ASP A 115 -0.86 -6.12 6.70
C ASP A 115 -2.39 -6.15 6.82
N ASP A 116 -3.12 -6.34 5.71
CA ASP A 116 -4.59 -6.24 5.65
C ASP A 116 -5.17 -4.88 6.07
N ASP A 117 -4.32 -3.87 6.23
CA ASP A 117 -4.65 -2.56 6.79
C ASP A 117 -4.79 -1.49 5.71
N ILE A 118 -3.86 -1.48 4.73
CA ILE A 118 -3.81 -0.50 3.65
C ILE A 118 -3.75 -1.22 2.31
N ASN A 119 -4.65 -0.85 1.41
CA ASN A 119 -4.68 -1.35 0.04
C ASN A 119 -4.23 -0.28 -0.95
N ILE A 120 -3.34 -0.63 -1.87
CA ILE A 120 -2.77 0.27 -2.86
C ILE A 120 -2.85 -0.35 -4.24
N VAL A 121 -3.28 0.43 -5.22
CA VAL A 121 -3.50 -0.02 -6.60
C VAL A 121 -2.24 0.22 -7.42
N PHE A 122 -1.56 -0.86 -7.79
CA PHE A 122 -0.42 -0.83 -8.69
C PHE A 122 -0.87 -1.07 -10.14
N GLY A 123 -0.44 -0.20 -11.04
CA GLY A 123 -0.58 -0.41 -12.48
C GLY A 123 0.42 -1.44 -12.98
N VAL A 124 -0.05 -2.37 -13.82
CA VAL A 124 0.78 -3.41 -14.43
C VAL A 124 0.80 -3.20 -15.94
N VAL A 125 2.00 -3.01 -16.50
CA VAL A 125 2.23 -2.78 -17.92
C VAL A 125 3.00 -3.96 -18.50
N LYS A 126 2.49 -4.57 -19.57
CA LYS A 126 3.23 -5.60 -20.31
C LYS A 126 4.09 -4.95 -21.37
N LYS A 127 5.38 -5.26 -21.38
CA LYS A 127 6.34 -4.83 -22.40
C LYS A 127 7.14 -6.03 -22.87
N ASN A 128 6.86 -6.49 -24.09
CA ASN A 128 7.42 -7.73 -24.65
C ASN A 128 7.19 -8.91 -23.67
N ASN A 129 8.28 -9.48 -23.16
CA ASN A 129 8.28 -10.61 -22.22
C ASN A 129 8.49 -10.18 -20.77
N TYR A 130 8.25 -8.91 -20.41
CA TYR A 130 8.34 -8.47 -19.02
C TYR A 130 7.23 -7.53 -18.59
N TYR A 131 7.01 -7.50 -17.29
CA TYR A 131 6.02 -6.65 -16.63
C TYR A 131 6.73 -5.48 -15.96
N ILE A 132 6.13 -4.30 -16.08
CA ILE A 132 6.54 -3.11 -15.35
C ILE A 132 5.43 -2.72 -14.40
N ILE A 133 5.82 -2.52 -13.14
CA ILE A 133 4.93 -2.24 -12.03
C ILE A 133 5.06 -0.77 -11.65
N TYR A 134 3.93 -0.07 -11.55
CA TYR A 134 3.88 1.35 -11.22
C TYR A 134 2.91 1.60 -10.05
N PRO A 135 3.36 2.10 -8.89
CA PRO A 135 2.48 2.60 -7.84
C PRO A 135 1.77 3.90 -8.28
N PRO A 136 0.75 4.36 -7.52
CA PRO A 136 0.18 5.69 -7.72
C PRO A 136 1.19 6.79 -7.38
N ASP A 137 0.99 8.00 -7.91
CA ASP A 137 1.97 9.10 -7.80
C ASP A 137 2.21 9.55 -6.35
N ASN A 138 1.22 9.34 -5.49
CA ASN A 138 1.26 9.73 -4.08
C ASN A 138 1.85 8.65 -3.17
N PHE A 139 2.39 7.56 -3.73
CA PHE A 139 3.04 6.48 -3.01
C PHE A 139 4.51 6.38 -3.40
N GLU A 140 5.38 6.28 -2.40
CA GLU A 140 6.81 6.16 -2.58
C GLU A 140 7.37 5.04 -1.70
N PHE A 141 8.28 4.23 -2.24
CA PHE A 141 9.05 3.30 -1.42
C PHE A 141 10.23 4.03 -0.76
N ILE A 142 10.42 3.77 0.54
CA ILE A 142 11.56 4.25 1.31
C ILE A 142 12.67 3.19 1.29
N ASP A 143 12.29 1.91 1.40
CA ASP A 143 13.21 0.77 1.36
C ASP A 143 13.29 0.18 -0.07
N ASP A 144 14.45 0.34 -0.71
CA ASP A 144 14.73 -0.17 -2.05
C ASP A 144 14.69 -1.70 -2.15
N GLU A 145 15.04 -2.41 -1.09
CA GLU A 145 14.99 -3.87 -1.07
C GLU A 145 13.54 -4.35 -0.98
N PHE A 146 12.73 -3.72 -0.12
CA PHE A 146 11.30 -4.01 -0.03
C PHE A 146 10.58 -3.73 -1.37
N LYS A 147 10.93 -2.62 -2.04
CA LYS A 147 10.45 -2.29 -3.39
C LYS A 147 10.76 -3.40 -4.39
N LYS A 148 12.00 -3.88 -4.43
CA LYS A 148 12.42 -4.95 -5.37
C LYS A 148 11.65 -6.25 -5.10
N GLN A 149 11.52 -6.64 -3.84
CA GLN A 149 10.81 -7.84 -3.43
C GLN A 149 9.35 -7.81 -3.86
N LEU A 150 8.65 -6.69 -3.60
CA LEU A 150 7.26 -6.53 -4.00
C LEU A 150 7.09 -6.51 -5.53
N TYR A 151 7.95 -5.79 -6.26
CA TYR A 151 7.88 -5.76 -7.72
C TYR A 151 8.13 -7.14 -8.34
N TYR A 152 9.09 -7.88 -7.80
CA TYR A 152 9.37 -9.25 -8.22
C TYR A 152 8.17 -10.18 -7.95
N TYR A 153 7.58 -10.09 -6.76
CA TYR A 153 6.38 -10.86 -6.39
C TYR A 153 5.22 -10.61 -7.36
N ILE A 154 4.89 -9.35 -7.63
CA ILE A 154 3.81 -9.00 -8.56
C ILE A 154 4.13 -9.49 -9.97
N SER A 155 5.36 -9.26 -10.46
CA SER A 155 5.75 -9.68 -11.80
C SER A 155 5.65 -11.19 -11.98
N ASN A 156 6.12 -11.97 -11.00
CA ASN A 156 6.05 -13.42 -11.01
C ASN A 156 4.62 -13.95 -11.07
N TYR A 157 3.70 -13.33 -10.32
CA TYR A 157 2.29 -13.68 -10.39
C TYR A 157 1.76 -13.60 -11.82
N PHE A 158 2.05 -12.50 -12.54
CA PHE A 158 1.60 -12.35 -13.93
C PHE A 158 2.35 -13.25 -14.91
N TYR A 159 3.58 -13.67 -14.61
CA TYR A 159 4.28 -14.68 -15.41
C TYR A 159 3.67 -16.08 -15.25
N SER A 160 3.25 -16.46 -14.05
CA SER A 160 2.64 -17.78 -13.81
C SER A 160 1.24 -17.89 -14.42
N GLU A 161 0.47 -16.81 -14.43
CA GLU A 161 -0.90 -16.79 -14.99
C GLU A 161 -0.95 -16.85 -16.53
N GLU A 162 0.15 -16.61 -17.23
CA GLU A 162 0.23 -16.75 -18.69
C GLU A 162 0.66 -18.16 -19.15
N ARG A 163 0.99 -19.06 -18.20
CA ARG A 163 1.30 -20.47 -18.48
C ARG A 163 0.06 -21.33 -18.32
#